data_AF-A0A537G0B1-F1
#
_entry.id   AF-A0A537G0B1-F1
#
_cell.length_a   1.000
_cell.length_b   1.000
_cell.length_c   1.000
_cell.angle_alpha   90.00
_cell.angle_beta   90.00
_cell.angle_gamma   90.00
#
_symmetry.space_group_name_H-M   'P 1'
#
loop_
_entity.id
_entity.type
_entity.pdbx_description
1 polymer ?
#
loop_
_entity_poly.entity_id
_entity_poly.type
_entity_poly.pdbx_seq_one_letter_code
_entity_poly.pdbx_strand_id
1 'polypeptide(L)'
;MRRSKGYRTKGRKILRRKPRDRGKIALGRLLEIYNPGDRVRIMINPAVQKGMPHRRYQGSIGTVTEKRGRSYVMHVGGVNGSIRTIISRPEHIQPMAEAS
;
A
#
# COMPACT_ATOMS: atom_id res chain seq x y z
N MET A 1 -30.49 -7.34 3.58
CA MET A 1 -30.03 -6.69 2.33
C MET A 1 -28.56 -6.99 2.06
N ARG A 2 -28.24 -7.59 0.90
CA ARG A 2 -26.86 -7.95 0.52
C ARG A 2 -26.13 -6.69 0.02
N ARG A 3 -24.93 -6.44 0.54
CA ARG A 3 -24.15 -5.22 0.19
C ARG A 3 -23.44 -5.37 -1.16
N SER A 4 -23.12 -4.24 -1.77
CA SER A 4 -22.35 -4.17 -3.02
C SER A 4 -20.93 -4.73 -2.85
N LYS A 5 -20.41 -5.40 -3.88
CA LYS A 5 -19.07 -6.04 -3.89
C LYS A 5 -17.95 -5.12 -4.42
N GLY A 6 -18.13 -3.80 -4.36
CA GLY A 6 -17.17 -2.83 -4.89
C GLY A 6 -15.83 -2.80 -4.17
N TYR A 7 -14.81 -2.30 -4.89
CA TYR A 7 -13.44 -2.14 -4.39
C TYR A 7 -13.33 -1.23 -3.16
N ARG A 8 -14.34 -0.37 -2.88
CA ARG A 8 -14.36 0.56 -1.71
C ARG A 8 -15.42 0.23 -0.65
N THR A 9 -16.21 -0.84 -0.79
CA THR A 9 -17.25 -1.24 0.18
C THR A 9 -16.66 -1.50 1.59
N LYS A 10 -17.28 -1.04 2.68
CA LYS A 10 -16.73 -1.20 4.06
C LYS A 10 -15.34 -0.55 4.26
N GLY A 11 -14.88 0.29 3.32
CA GLY A 11 -13.61 1.01 3.43
C GLY A 11 -13.67 2.30 4.24
N ARG A 12 -14.82 2.70 4.80
CA ARG A 12 -15.03 4.04 5.39
C ARG A 12 -13.99 4.43 6.44
N LYS A 13 -13.60 3.51 7.34
CA LYS A 13 -12.58 3.78 8.36
C LYS A 13 -11.16 3.67 7.78
N ILE A 14 -10.89 2.66 6.96
CA ILE A 14 -9.57 2.37 6.37
C ILE A 14 -9.14 3.49 5.41
N LEU A 15 -10.08 4.00 4.62
CA LEU A 15 -9.84 5.01 3.59
C LEU A 15 -10.11 6.43 4.09
N ARG A 16 -10.14 6.64 5.42
CA ARG A 16 -10.31 7.96 6.03
C ARG A 16 -8.99 8.41 6.64
N ARG A 17 -8.58 9.64 6.30
CA ARG A 17 -7.50 10.35 6.98
C ARG A 17 -8.02 11.13 8.17
N LYS A 18 -7.18 11.29 9.22
CA LYS A 18 -7.50 12.19 10.33
C LYS A 18 -7.58 13.63 9.82
N PRO A 19 -8.42 14.50 10.39
CA PRO A 19 -8.59 15.87 9.92
C PRO A 19 -7.29 16.67 9.80
N ARG A 20 -6.37 16.50 10.76
CA ARG A 20 -5.06 17.19 10.79
C ARG A 20 -4.03 16.63 9.81
N ASP A 21 -4.23 15.40 9.34
CA ASP A 21 -3.33 14.75 8.38
C ASP A 21 -3.82 14.94 6.93
N ARG A 22 -4.85 15.77 6.70
CA ARG A 22 -5.36 16.05 5.35
C ARG A 22 -4.40 16.98 4.61
N GLY A 23 -4.37 16.84 3.29
CA GLY A 23 -3.52 17.65 2.41
C GLY A 23 -2.41 16.86 1.74
N LYS A 24 -1.33 17.57 1.37
CA LYS A 24 -0.21 17.04 0.60
C LYS A 24 0.55 15.96 1.38
N ILE A 25 1.24 15.09 0.65
CA ILE A 25 2.12 14.06 1.22
C ILE A 25 3.48 14.69 1.45
N ALA A 26 4.15 14.29 2.53
CA ALA A 26 5.54 14.68 2.78
C ALA A 26 6.45 14.18 1.65
N LEU A 27 7.33 15.05 1.16
CA LEU A 27 8.23 14.75 0.02
C LEU A 27 9.16 13.57 0.29
N GLY A 28 9.61 13.39 1.54
CA GLY A 28 10.49 12.27 1.90
C GLY A 28 9.91 10.91 1.50
N ARG A 29 8.59 10.71 1.61
CA ARG A 29 7.94 9.45 1.23
C ARG A 29 7.89 9.20 -0.28
N LEU A 30 8.00 10.27 -1.08
CA LEU A 30 8.02 10.17 -2.55
C LEU A 30 9.43 9.92 -3.09
N LEU A 31 10.45 10.41 -2.37
CA LEU A 31 11.85 10.35 -2.77
C LEU A 31 12.55 9.08 -2.29
N GLU A 32 11.89 8.31 -1.43
CA GLU A 32 12.42 7.05 -0.94
C GLU A 32 12.54 6.01 -2.07
N ILE A 33 13.75 5.47 -2.22
CA ILE A 33 14.07 4.48 -3.24
C ILE A 33 14.01 3.11 -2.58
N TYR A 34 13.07 2.28 -3.03
CA TYR A 34 12.99 0.86 -2.64
C TYR A 34 13.75 -0.01 -3.64
N ASN A 35 14.60 -0.89 -3.12
CA ASN A 35 15.35 -1.88 -3.88
C ASN A 35 14.62 -3.23 -3.88
N PRO A 36 14.87 -4.09 -4.89
CA PRO A 36 14.43 -5.48 -4.86
C PRO A 36 14.96 -6.19 -3.61
N GLY A 37 14.09 -6.90 -2.89
CA GLY A 37 14.41 -7.56 -1.62
C GLY A 37 13.95 -6.79 -0.38
N ASP A 38 13.65 -5.49 -0.50
CA ASP A 38 13.23 -4.69 0.65
C ASP A 38 11.88 -5.13 1.21
N ARG A 39 11.80 -5.21 2.54
CA ARG A 39 10.55 -5.46 3.26
C ARG A 39 9.78 -4.17 3.43
N VAL A 40 8.56 -4.17 2.91
CA VAL A 40 7.70 -3.00 2.90
C VAL A 40 6.31 -3.31 3.41
N ARG A 41 5.72 -2.33 4.07
CA ARG A 41 4.35 -2.38 4.56
C ARG A 41 3.42 -1.62 3.63
N ILE A 42 2.33 -2.25 3.23
CA ILE A 42 1.28 -1.59 2.45
C ILE A 42 0.41 -0.75 3.37
N MET A 43 0.49 0.56 3.23
CA MET A 43 -0.37 1.52 3.92
C MET A 43 -1.00 2.46 2.90
N ILE A 44 -2.27 2.21 2.57
CA ILE A 44 -3.02 3.02 1.62
C ILE A 44 -3.11 4.46 2.11
N ASN A 45 -2.72 5.37 1.25
CA ASN A 45 -2.92 6.79 1.44
C ASN A 45 -4.17 7.24 0.66
N PRO A 46 -5.28 7.60 1.34
CA PRO A 46 -6.53 7.91 0.65
C PRO A 46 -6.50 9.20 -0.17
N ALA A 47 -5.53 10.09 0.07
CA ALA A 47 -5.39 11.35 -0.65
C ALA A 47 -4.98 11.14 -2.13
N VAL A 48 -4.28 10.04 -2.43
CA VAL A 48 -3.85 9.69 -3.78
C VAL A 48 -4.61 8.45 -4.22
N GLN A 49 -5.40 8.59 -5.28
CA GLN A 49 -6.23 7.47 -5.78
C GLN A 49 -5.47 6.57 -6.77
N LYS A 50 -4.45 7.12 -7.44
CA LYS A 50 -3.69 6.43 -8.48
C LYS A 50 -2.71 5.44 -7.86
N GLY A 51 -2.63 4.24 -8.41
CA GLY A 51 -1.71 3.20 -7.92
C GLY A 51 -2.11 2.59 -6.58
N MET A 52 -3.34 2.82 -6.12
CA MET A 52 -3.85 2.33 -4.84
C MET A 52 -4.07 0.82 -4.88
N PRO A 53 -3.49 0.06 -3.93
CA PRO A 53 -3.78 -1.36 -3.81
C PRO A 53 -5.17 -1.60 -3.22
N HIS A 54 -5.71 -2.80 -3.42
CA HIS A 54 -7.01 -3.16 -2.87
C HIS A 54 -6.99 -3.15 -1.32
N ARG A 55 -8.07 -2.68 -0.66
CA ARG A 55 -8.12 -2.53 0.82
C ARG A 55 -7.77 -3.78 1.60
N ARG A 56 -7.95 -4.97 0.99
CA ARG A 56 -7.69 -6.26 1.65
C ARG A 56 -6.23 -6.35 2.11
N TYR A 57 -5.32 -5.70 1.39
CA TYR A 57 -3.89 -5.73 1.66
C TYR A 57 -3.42 -4.58 2.54
N GLN A 58 -4.35 -3.81 3.12
CA GLN A 58 -4.00 -2.77 4.08
C GLN A 58 -3.30 -3.41 5.29
N GLY A 59 -2.10 -2.95 5.60
CA GLY A 59 -1.30 -3.42 6.72
C GLY A 59 -0.54 -4.71 6.44
N SER A 60 -0.67 -5.31 5.26
CA SER A 60 0.12 -6.46 4.86
C SER A 60 1.57 -6.07 4.63
N ILE A 61 2.48 -6.98 4.96
CA ILE A 61 3.91 -6.88 4.68
C ILE A 61 4.18 -7.64 3.38
N GLY A 62 5.00 -7.05 2.51
CA GLY A 62 5.46 -7.67 1.29
C GLY A 62 6.94 -7.41 1.06
N THR A 63 7.47 -8.11 0.08
CA THR A 63 8.84 -7.94 -0.40
C THR A 63 8.80 -7.32 -1.79
N VAL A 64 9.60 -6.28 -2.02
CA VAL A 64 9.71 -5.63 -3.33
C VAL A 64 10.43 -6.57 -4.30
N THR A 65 9.87 -6.78 -5.48
CA THR A 65 10.46 -7.64 -6.53
C THR A 65 11.12 -6.80 -7.60
N GLU A 66 10.41 -5.79 -8.10
CA GLU A 66 10.90 -4.94 -9.19
C GLU A 66 10.23 -3.56 -9.15
N LYS A 67 10.86 -2.60 -9.84
CA LYS A 67 10.28 -1.28 -10.11
C LYS A 67 9.72 -1.26 -11.52
N ARG A 68 8.42 -0.95 -11.64
CA ARG A 68 7.72 -0.81 -12.92
C ARG A 68 7.27 0.64 -13.11
N GLY A 69 8.11 1.41 -13.79
CA GLY A 69 7.90 2.85 -14.01
C GLY A 69 7.86 3.62 -12.68
N ARG A 70 6.70 4.20 -12.35
CA ARG A 70 6.46 4.93 -11.08
C ARG A 70 5.93 4.05 -9.94
N SER A 71 5.71 2.77 -10.21
CA SER A 71 5.14 1.82 -9.25
C SER A 71 6.17 0.75 -8.90
N TYR A 72 5.97 0.11 -7.75
CA TYR A 72 6.71 -1.05 -7.30
C TYR A 72 5.82 -2.28 -7.35
N VAL A 73 6.41 -3.38 -7.80
CA VAL A 73 5.79 -4.71 -7.78
C VAL A 73 6.27 -5.40 -6.50
N MET A 74 5.32 -5.88 -5.71
CA MET A 74 5.58 -6.48 -4.42
C MET A 74 4.88 -7.82 -4.31
N HIS A 75 5.55 -8.81 -3.74
CA HIS A 75 4.92 -10.06 -3.34
C HIS A 75 4.41 -9.95 -1.91
N VAL A 76 3.12 -10.19 -1.73
CA VAL A 76 2.47 -10.20 -0.42
C VAL A 76 1.90 -11.58 -0.15
N GLY A 77 2.10 -12.05 1.08
CA GLY A 77 1.45 -13.25 1.60
C GLY A 77 -0.07 -13.07 1.61
N GLY A 78 -0.77 -13.86 0.83
CA GLY A 78 -2.22 -13.91 0.78
C GLY A 78 -2.81 -14.83 1.86
N VAL A 79 -4.13 -14.97 1.79
CA VAL A 79 -4.85 -15.95 2.62
C VAL A 79 -4.46 -17.36 2.15
N ASN A 80 -4.23 -18.27 3.11
CA ASN A 80 -3.84 -19.67 2.89
C ASN A 80 -2.50 -19.87 2.14
N GLY A 81 -1.50 -19.03 2.41
CA GLY A 81 -0.15 -19.21 1.86
C GLY A 81 0.01 -18.85 0.37
N SER A 82 -1.06 -18.37 -0.29
CA SER A 82 -0.98 -17.94 -1.68
C SER A 82 -0.18 -16.64 -1.84
N ILE A 83 0.86 -16.64 -2.67
CA ILE A 83 1.61 -15.41 -2.98
C ILE A 83 0.79 -14.58 -3.96
N ARG A 84 0.60 -13.29 -3.64
CA ARG A 84 -0.12 -12.34 -4.49
C ARG A 84 0.82 -11.21 -4.91
N THR A 85 0.89 -10.98 -6.21
CA THR A 85 1.62 -9.86 -6.80
C THR A 85 0.76 -8.60 -6.74
N ILE A 86 1.27 -7.55 -6.10
CA ILE A 86 0.60 -6.27 -5.94
C ILE A 86 1.46 -5.19 -6.57
N ILE A 87 0.83 -4.34 -7.38
CA ILE A 87 1.47 -3.18 -7.97
C ILE A 87 0.97 -1.96 -7.25
N SER A 88 1.87 -1.23 -6.61
CA SER A 88 1.52 -0.03 -5.86
C SER A 88 2.55 1.05 -6.05
N ARG A 89 2.13 2.30 -5.96
CA ARG A 89 3.05 3.44 -5.98
C ARG A 89 3.66 3.71 -4.60
N PRO A 90 4.79 4.44 -4.52
CA PRO A 90 5.46 4.77 -3.26
C PRO A 90 4.56 5.50 -2.24
N GLU A 91 3.53 6.23 -2.67
CA GLU A 91 2.61 6.92 -1.75
C GLU A 91 1.84 5.97 -0.81
N HIS A 92 1.80 4.68 -1.14
CA HIS A 92 1.05 3.66 -0.41
C HIS A 92 1.95 2.59 0.21
N ILE A 93 3.26 2.79 0.12
CA ILE A 93 4.27 1.88 0.65
C ILE A 93 4.94 2.60 1.82
N GLN A 94 5.39 1.83 2.81
CA GLN A 94 6.24 2.33 3.88
C GLN A 94 7.37 1.34 4.11
N PRO A 95 8.62 1.81 4.27
CA PRO A 95 9.73 0.95 4.67
C PRO A 95 9.41 0.31 6.02
N MET A 96 9.82 -0.93 6.19
CA MET A 96 9.93 -1.53 7.51
C MET A 96 11.38 -1.35 7.96
N ALA A 97 11.62 -0.50 8.96
CA ALA A 97 12.91 -0.49 9.62
C ALA A 97 13.07 -1.84 10.33
N GLU A 98 14.09 -2.59 9.98
CA GLU A 98 14.47 -3.78 10.74
C GLU A 98 15.02 -3.28 12.08
N ALA A 99 14.38 -3.67 13.18
CA ALA A 99 14.96 -3.48 14.50
C ALA A 99 16.19 -4.38 14.58
N SER A 100 17.38 -3.78 14.49
CA SER A 100 18.65 -4.42 14.83
C SER A 100 18.75 -4.65 16.33
#